data_AF-A0A954LQF9-F1
#
_entry.id   AF-A0A954LQF9-F1
#
_cell.length_a   1.000
_cell.length_b   1.000
_cell.length_c   1.000
_cell.angle_alpha   90.00
_cell.angle_beta   90.00
_cell.angle_gamma   90.00
#
_symmetry.space_group_name_H-M   'P 1'
#
loop_
_entity.id
_entity.type
_entity.pdbx_description
1 polymer ?
#
loop_
_entity_poly.entity_id
_entity_poly.type
_entity_poly.pdbx_seq_one_letter_code
_entity_poly.pdbx_strand_id
1 'polypeptide(L)'
;MQPDDQTKILVAVGADRAIGKPEFPKWRKLRRDGIITVAVGRGEETHHVLERFQSDLADGLVANPAAFFYLDQEAGNLSSSQVREELVRLHQCENQTGKERIANTLVERNFLHPLVASYIVEHEDDLYFSNTH
;
A
#
# COMPACT_ATOMS: atom_id res chain seq x y z
N MET A 1 14.94 -6.57 -37.83
CA MET A 1 14.63 -6.91 -36.43
C MET A 1 13.62 -5.89 -35.95
N GLN A 2 12.34 -6.25 -35.85
CA GLN A 2 11.39 -5.39 -35.17
C GLN A 2 11.73 -5.42 -33.67
N PRO A 3 11.67 -4.30 -32.94
CA PRO A 3 11.76 -4.36 -31.50
C PRO A 3 10.59 -5.23 -31.01
N ASP A 4 10.89 -6.30 -30.28
CA ASP A 4 9.88 -7.04 -29.53
C ASP A 4 9.18 -6.02 -28.64
N ASP A 5 7.94 -5.68 -28.98
CA ASP A 5 7.06 -4.82 -28.19
C ASP A 5 6.55 -5.66 -26.99
N GLN A 6 7.50 -6.12 -26.18
CA GLN A 6 7.25 -6.97 -25.03
C GLN A 6 6.54 -6.13 -23.98
N THR A 7 5.27 -6.49 -23.72
CA THR A 7 4.47 -5.88 -22.67
C THR A 7 5.22 -5.96 -21.34
N LYS A 8 5.44 -4.80 -20.71
CA LYS A 8 6.06 -4.73 -19.38
C LYS A 8 4.99 -4.68 -18.31
N ILE A 9 5.18 -5.43 -17.23
CA ILE A 9 4.32 -5.47 -16.06
C ILE A 9 4.94 -4.61 -14.97
N LEU A 10 4.23 -3.57 -14.54
CA LEU A 10 4.59 -2.77 -13.38
C LEU A 10 3.94 -3.35 -12.13
N VAL A 11 4.75 -3.64 -11.12
CA VAL A 11 4.29 -4.09 -9.81
C VAL A 11 4.53 -2.99 -8.80
N ALA A 12 3.47 -2.26 -8.45
CA ALA A 12 3.52 -1.24 -7.41
C ALA A 12 3.51 -1.89 -6.01
N VAL A 13 4.40 -1.46 -5.14
CA VAL A 13 4.52 -1.94 -3.76
C VAL A 13 4.79 -0.78 -2.82
N GLY A 14 4.34 -0.89 -1.56
CA GLY A 14 4.75 0.03 -0.50
C GLY A 14 6.25 -0.05 -0.22
N ALA A 15 6.85 1.06 0.22
CA ALA A 15 8.25 1.14 0.66
C ALA A 15 8.58 0.10 1.75
N ASP A 16 7.67 -0.08 2.70
CA ASP A 16 7.72 -1.11 3.75
C ASP A 16 7.91 -2.53 3.17
N ARG A 17 7.21 -2.84 2.08
CA ARG A 17 7.28 -4.13 1.38
C ARG A 17 8.47 -4.23 0.45
N ALA A 18 9.02 -3.10 -0.03
CA ALA A 18 10.16 -3.08 -0.94
C ALA A 18 11.45 -3.57 -0.25
N ILE A 19 11.68 -3.14 1.00
CA ILE A 19 12.82 -3.56 1.83
C ILE A 19 12.61 -4.98 2.38
N GLY A 20 11.36 -5.32 2.73
CA GLY A 20 10.99 -6.65 3.19
C GLY A 20 11.42 -6.97 4.63
N LYS A 21 10.78 -7.98 5.23
CA LYS A 21 11.21 -8.60 6.49
C LYS A 21 11.27 -10.13 6.33
N PRO A 22 12.33 -10.81 6.81
CA PRO A 22 13.61 -10.26 7.25
C PRO A 22 14.50 -9.92 6.03
N GLU A 23 14.90 -8.64 5.91
CA GLU A 23 15.92 -8.05 5.02
C GLU A 23 16.25 -8.74 3.69
N PHE A 24 15.23 -9.06 2.89
CA PHE A 24 15.44 -9.46 1.50
C PHE A 24 14.77 -8.47 0.56
N PRO A 25 15.44 -7.32 0.29
CA PRO A 25 14.89 -6.31 -0.58
C PRO A 25 14.52 -6.85 -1.96
N LYS A 26 13.46 -6.32 -2.54
CA LYS A 26 12.92 -6.82 -3.81
C LYS A 26 13.90 -6.69 -4.99
N TRP A 27 14.82 -5.73 -4.94
CA TRP A 27 15.85 -5.49 -5.97
C TRP A 27 17.01 -6.49 -5.93
N ARG A 28 17.17 -7.23 -4.83
CA ARG A 28 18.18 -8.32 -4.74
C ARG A 28 17.68 -9.62 -5.37
N LYS A 29 16.41 -9.71 -5.76
CA LYS A 29 15.81 -10.90 -6.36
C LYS A 29 15.82 -10.80 -7.88
N LEU A 30 16.28 -11.85 -8.56
CA LEU A 30 16.06 -12.00 -9.99
C LEU A 30 14.55 -12.08 -10.27
N ARG A 31 14.10 -11.22 -11.18
CA ARG A 31 12.71 -11.22 -11.66
C ARG A 31 12.68 -11.83 -13.06
N ARG A 32 11.50 -12.34 -13.43
CA ARG A 32 11.24 -12.72 -14.81
C ARG A 32 11.34 -11.48 -15.70
N ASP A 33 11.83 -11.68 -16.92
CA ASP A 33 11.89 -10.61 -17.91
C ASP A 33 10.52 -9.96 -18.11
N GLY A 34 10.53 -8.64 -18.32
CA GLY A 34 9.32 -7.83 -18.46
C GLY A 34 8.66 -7.39 -17.16
N ILE A 35 9.11 -7.83 -15.97
CA ILE A 35 8.57 -7.36 -14.68
C ILE A 35 9.44 -6.25 -14.10
N ILE A 36 8.81 -5.12 -13.78
CA ILE A 36 9.44 -3.97 -13.12
C ILE A 36 8.75 -3.74 -11.77
N THR A 37 9.53 -3.64 -10.70
CA THR A 37 9.01 -3.26 -9.37
C THR A 37 9.05 -1.74 -9.23
N VAL A 38 7.95 -1.14 -8.80
CA VAL A 38 7.85 0.29 -8.47
C VAL A 38 7.57 0.41 -6.99
N ALA A 39 8.52 0.92 -6.22
CA ALA A 39 8.35 1.20 -4.81
C ALA A 39 7.73 2.59 -4.62
N VAL A 40 6.64 2.64 -3.84
CA VAL A 40 5.92 3.86 -3.49
C VAL A 40 5.98 3.98 -1.96
N GLY A 41 6.71 4.99 -1.49
CA GLY A 41 6.86 5.25 -0.06
C GLY A 41 6.09 6.48 0.40
N ARG A 42 6.16 6.74 1.71
CA ARG A 42 5.60 7.93 2.34
C ARG A 42 6.71 8.62 3.14
N GLY A 43 6.89 9.92 2.94
CA GLY A 43 7.86 10.72 3.71
C GLY A 43 9.25 10.09 3.77
N GLU A 44 9.75 9.89 5.00
CA GLU A 44 11.11 9.36 5.25
C GLU A 44 11.27 7.88 4.84
N GLU A 45 10.19 7.08 4.76
CA GLU A 45 10.29 5.69 4.31
C GLU A 45 10.76 5.61 2.86
N THR A 46 10.37 6.58 2.02
CA THR A 46 10.83 6.68 0.63
C THR A 46 12.35 6.91 0.57
N HIS A 47 12.86 7.80 1.43
CA HIS A 47 14.29 8.11 1.50
C HIS A 47 15.10 6.88 1.92
N HIS A 48 14.62 6.14 2.93
CA HIS A 48 15.28 4.94 3.41
C HIS A 48 15.38 3.84 2.33
N VAL A 49 14.32 3.65 1.52
CA VAL A 49 14.36 2.73 0.37
C VAL A 49 15.42 3.15 -0.63
N LEU A 50 15.50 4.44 -0.96
CA LEU A 50 16.45 4.97 -1.93
C LEU A 50 17.90 4.80 -1.45
N GLU A 51 18.18 5.22 -0.22
CA GLU A 51 19.50 5.09 0.40
C GLU A 51 19.97 3.63 0.41
N ARG A 52 19.08 2.72 0.83
CA ARG A 52 19.41 1.29 0.86
C ARG A 52 19.62 0.72 -0.53
N PHE A 53 18.80 1.10 -1.52
CA PHE A 53 18.98 0.68 -2.91
C PHE A 53 20.32 1.16 -3.48
N GLN A 54 20.70 2.42 -3.23
CA GLN A 54 21.96 3.00 -3.69
C GLN A 54 23.17 2.32 -3.03
N SER A 55 23.10 2.05 -1.72
CA SER A 55 24.13 1.27 -1.01
C SER A 55 24.27 -0.11 -1.64
N ASP A 56 23.17 -0.83 -1.83
CA ASP A 56 23.19 -2.17 -2.41
C ASP A 56 23.65 -2.18 -3.87
N LEU A 57 23.40 -1.11 -4.61
CA LEU A 57 23.88 -0.93 -5.98
C LEU A 57 25.40 -0.76 -6.00
N ALA A 58 25.94 0.05 -5.08
CA ALA A 58 27.39 0.23 -4.93
C ALA A 58 28.10 -1.07 -4.50
N ASP A 59 27.43 -1.87 -3.67
CA ASP A 59 27.94 -3.17 -3.20
C ASP A 59 27.73 -4.32 -4.22
N GLY A 60 27.10 -4.05 -5.37
CA GLY A 60 26.83 -5.08 -6.41
C GLY A 60 25.77 -6.10 -6.00
N LEU A 61 24.90 -5.78 -5.05
CA LEU A 61 23.85 -6.65 -4.52
C LEU A 61 22.51 -6.53 -5.28
N VAL A 62 22.39 -5.55 -6.18
CA VAL A 62 21.21 -5.35 -7.03
C VAL A 62 21.26 -6.29 -8.24
N ALA A 63 20.29 -7.20 -8.35
CA ALA A 63 20.28 -8.22 -9.39
C ALA A 63 20.03 -7.65 -10.80
N ASN A 64 19.16 -6.64 -10.91
CA ASN A 64 18.90 -5.92 -12.16
C ASN A 64 18.44 -4.47 -11.85
N PRO A 65 19.33 -3.48 -12.00
CA PRO A 65 19.01 -2.08 -11.70
C PRO A 65 17.86 -1.52 -12.55
N ALA A 66 17.67 -2.01 -13.77
CA ALA A 66 16.60 -1.56 -14.67
C ALA A 66 15.21 -2.11 -14.31
N ALA A 67 15.13 -3.08 -13.39
CA ALA A 67 13.89 -3.73 -12.96
C ALA A 67 13.34 -3.17 -11.63
N PHE A 68 13.91 -2.07 -11.12
CA PHE A 68 13.49 -1.42 -9.90
C PHE A 68 13.44 0.11 -10.06
N PHE A 69 12.29 0.69 -9.78
CA PHE A 69 12.10 2.14 -9.70
C PHE A 69 11.54 2.48 -8.33
N TYR A 70 11.84 3.69 -7.88
CA TYR A 70 11.18 4.29 -6.73
C TYR A 70 10.48 5.56 -7.21
N LEU A 71 9.31 5.84 -6.64
CA LEU A 71 8.58 7.08 -6.89
C LEU A 71 8.58 7.91 -5.62
N ASP A 72 9.12 9.12 -5.74
CA ASP A 72 9.00 10.15 -4.72
C ASP A 72 7.69 10.90 -4.94
N GLN A 73 6.60 10.32 -4.45
CA GLN A 73 5.32 11.00 -4.35
C GLN A 73 4.96 11.13 -2.89
N GLU A 74 4.51 12.31 -2.50
CA GLU A 74 3.78 12.52 -1.25
C GLU A 74 2.43 11.82 -1.35
N ALA A 75 2.42 10.50 -1.12
CA ALA A 75 1.19 9.77 -0.91
C ALA A 75 0.64 10.13 0.48
N GLY A 76 -0.67 10.42 0.56
CA GLY A 76 -1.34 10.71 1.83
C GLY A 76 -1.05 9.65 2.89
N ASN A 77 -0.77 10.09 4.11
CA ASN A 77 -0.42 9.21 5.22
C ASN A 77 -1.66 8.52 5.81
N LEU A 78 -2.23 7.57 5.07
CA LEU A 78 -3.36 6.76 5.49
C LEU A 78 -2.96 5.29 5.62
N SER A 79 -2.87 4.78 6.84
CA SER A 79 -2.66 3.35 7.08
C SER A 79 -3.99 2.60 7.16
N SER A 80 -4.01 1.34 6.72
CA SER A 80 -5.18 0.47 6.93
C SER A 80 -5.48 0.26 8.42
N SER A 81 -4.51 0.44 9.31
CA SER A 81 -4.72 0.38 10.76
C SER A 81 -5.63 1.52 11.25
N GLN A 82 -5.37 2.75 10.82
CA GLN A 82 -6.22 3.91 11.15
C GLN A 82 -7.64 3.73 10.60
N VAL A 83 -7.78 3.21 9.38
CA VAL A 83 -9.11 2.92 8.82
C VAL A 83 -9.83 1.87 9.68
N ARG A 84 -9.15 0.78 10.07
CA ARG A 84 -9.75 -0.26 10.92
C ARG A 84 -10.19 0.26 12.28
N GLU A 85 -9.44 1.16 12.92
CA GLU A 85 -9.82 1.75 14.21
C GLU A 85 -11.16 2.51 14.11
N GLU A 86 -11.36 3.28 13.05
CA GLU A 86 -12.63 3.98 12.82
C GLU A 86 -13.75 3.01 12.41
N LEU A 87 -13.45 1.93 11.69
CA LEU A 87 -14.42 0.88 11.37
C LEU A 87 -14.86 0.09 12.62
N VAL A 88 -13.98 -0.10 13.61
CA VAL A 88 -14.37 -0.68 14.91
C VAL A 88 -15.35 0.25 15.63
N ARG A 89 -15.12 1.57 15.60
CA ARG A 89 -16.06 2.54 16.16
C ARG A 89 -17.41 2.55 15.44
N LEU A 90 -17.40 2.38 14.12
CA LEU A 90 -18.62 2.20 13.32
C LEU A 90 -19.38 0.96 13.80
N HIS A 91 -18.69 -0.17 13.95
CA HIS A 91 -19.29 -1.43 14.41
C HIS A 91 -19.88 -1.36 15.82
N GLN A 92 -19.22 -0.64 16.72
CA GLN A 92 -19.69 -0.43 18.09
C GLN A 92 -20.87 0.56 18.20
N CYS A 93 -21.26 1.21 17.10
CA CYS A 93 -22.34 2.18 17.12
C CYS A 93 -23.70 1.48 17.03
N GLU A 94 -24.56 1.67 18.03
CA GLU A 94 -25.84 0.95 18.11
C GLU A 94 -26.92 1.44 17.14
N ASN A 95 -26.75 2.63 16.55
CA ASN A 95 -27.77 3.24 15.69
C ASN A 95 -27.24 3.62 14.31
N GLN A 96 -28.15 3.54 13.33
CA GLN A 96 -27.86 3.76 11.91
C GLN A 96 -27.30 5.16 11.64
N THR A 97 -27.88 6.19 12.24
CA THR A 97 -27.44 7.58 12.06
C THR A 97 -26.01 7.80 12.53
N GLY A 98 -25.60 7.14 13.62
CA GLY A 98 -24.24 7.19 14.12
C GLY A 98 -23.25 6.51 13.19
N LYS A 99 -23.61 5.36 12.62
CA LYS A 99 -22.83 4.64 11.60
C LYS A 99 -22.62 5.49 10.34
N GLU A 100 -23.70 6.09 9.82
CA GLU A 100 -23.65 6.99 8.66
C GLU A 100 -22.74 8.20 8.90
N ARG A 101 -22.80 8.80 10.09
CA ARG A 101 -21.92 9.92 10.45
C ARG A 101 -20.44 9.53 10.44
N ILE A 102 -20.10 8.36 10.98
CA ILE A 102 -18.70 7.86 10.98
C ILE A 102 -18.26 7.57 9.54
N ALA A 103 -19.10 6.91 8.75
CA ALA A 103 -18.83 6.63 7.34
C ALA A 103 -18.62 7.92 6.51
N ASN A 104 -19.46 8.94 6.70
CA ASN A 104 -19.32 10.24 6.06
C ASN A 104 -18.02 10.94 6.49
N THR A 105 -17.65 10.86 7.77
CA THR A 105 -16.37 11.41 8.26
C THR A 105 -15.18 10.73 7.56
N LEU A 106 -15.24 9.42 7.32
CA LEU A 106 -14.20 8.69 6.59
C LEU A 106 -14.12 9.13 5.12
N VAL A 107 -15.26 9.43 4.49
CA VAL A 107 -15.31 9.97 3.12
C VAL A 107 -14.76 11.40 3.05
N GLU A 108 -15.18 12.29 3.95
CA GLU A 108 -14.72 13.69 4.01
C GLU A 108 -13.21 13.80 4.21
N ARG A 109 -12.63 12.84 4.94
CA ARG A 109 -11.18 12.73 5.15
C ARG A 109 -10.44 12.07 3.97
N ASN A 110 -11.14 11.69 2.91
CA ASN A 110 -10.63 10.90 1.78
C ASN A 110 -10.03 9.54 2.20
N PHE A 111 -10.54 8.94 3.27
CA PHE A 111 -10.08 7.62 3.72
C PHE A 111 -10.78 6.49 2.99
N LEU A 112 -12.04 6.71 2.60
CA LEU A 112 -12.83 5.76 1.82
C LEU A 112 -13.50 6.47 0.65
N HIS A 113 -13.67 5.73 -0.44
CA HIS A 113 -14.55 6.15 -1.52
C HIS A 113 -16.01 6.10 -1.03
N PRO A 114 -16.91 7.04 -1.43
CA PRO A 114 -18.30 7.07 -0.99
C PRO A 114 -19.01 5.72 -1.14
N LEU A 115 -18.84 5.04 -2.29
CA LEU A 115 -19.46 3.73 -2.53
C LEU A 115 -18.98 2.64 -1.55
N VAL A 116 -17.71 2.68 -1.13
CA VAL A 116 -17.18 1.74 -0.15
C VAL A 116 -17.76 2.04 1.23
N ALA A 117 -17.89 3.32 1.58
CA ALA A 117 -18.49 3.72 2.85
C ALA A 117 -19.97 3.32 2.94
N SER A 118 -20.73 3.51 1.86
CA SER A 118 -22.12 3.04 1.76
C SER A 118 -22.24 1.52 1.90
N TYR A 119 -21.39 0.77 1.20
CA TYR A 119 -21.37 -0.69 1.31
C TYR A 119 -21.11 -1.15 2.75
N ILE A 120 -20.13 -0.55 3.43
CA ILE A 120 -19.79 -0.91 4.81
C ILE A 120 -20.93 -0.65 5.78
N VAL A 121 -21.68 0.43 5.59
CA VAL A 121 -22.85 0.75 6.43
C VAL A 121 -24.00 -0.25 6.20
N GLU A 122 -24.18 -0.72 4.97
CA GLU A 122 -25.21 -1.71 4.62
C GLU A 122 -24.83 -3.14 5.06
N HIS A 123 -23.54 -3.47 5.00
CA HIS A 123 -23.01 -4.82 5.21
C HIS A 123 -21.95 -4.86 6.32
N GLU A 124 -22.24 -4.23 7.46
CA GLU A 124 -21.27 -4.13 8.57
C GLU A 124 -20.77 -5.48 9.09
N ASP A 125 -21.61 -6.52 9.04
CA ASP A 125 -21.23 -7.87 9.47
C ASP A 125 -20.06 -8.45 8.65
N ASP A 126 -19.82 -7.93 7.43
CA ASP A 126 -18.67 -8.30 6.58
C ASP A 126 -17.33 -7.76 7.10
N LEU A 127 -17.32 -6.93 8.15
CA LEU A 127 -16.07 -6.42 8.73
C LEU A 127 -15.31 -7.45 9.56
N TYR A 128 -15.92 -8.62 9.83
CA TYR A 128 -15.33 -9.75 10.58
C TYR A 128 -14.65 -9.32 11.90
N PHE A 129 -15.17 -8.30 12.57
CA PHE A 129 -14.76 -7.99 13.94
C PHE A 129 -15.34 -9.07 14.85
N SER A 130 -14.59 -10.16 15.02
CA SER A 130 -14.97 -11.22 15.94
C SER A 130 -15.14 -10.65 17.35
N ASN A 131 -16.29 -10.90 17.97
CA ASN A 131 -16.56 -10.58 19.37
C ASN A 131 -15.49 -11.22 20.27
N THR A 132 -14.41 -10.49 20.55
CA THR A 132 -13.62 -10.71 21.77
C THR A 132 -14.48 -10.24 22.94
N HIS A 133 -15.31 -11.17 23.42
CA HIS A 133 -15.87 -11.13 24.77
C HIS A 133 -14.79 -11.41 25.79
#